data_AF-A0A1D3RNG7-F1
#
_entry.id   AF-A0A1D3RNG7-F1
#
_cell.length_a   1.000
_cell.length_b   1.000
_cell.length_c   1.000
_cell.angle_alpha   90.00
_cell.angle_beta   90.00
_cell.angle_gamma   90.00
#
_symmetry.space_group_name_H-M   'P 1'
#
loop_
_entity.id
_entity.type
_entity.pdbx_description
1 polymer ?
#
loop_
_entity_poly.entity_id
_entity_poly.type
_entity_poly.pdbx_seq_one_letter_code
_entity_poly.pdbx_strand_id
1 'polypeptide(L)' 'MLSERRDEDAATAFFKQAINNNGFPDKVVMDKSGANYAGLANINLSLKTRGKRSDSEVMIFSRQ' A
#
# COMPACT_ATOMS: atom_id res chain seq x y z
N MET A 1 23.19 -4.42 -5.93
CA MET A 1 22.30 -4.02 -4.82
C MET A 1 20.97 -3.59 -5.42
N LEU A 2 19.83 -3.90 -4.80
CA LEU A 2 18.53 -3.34 -5.19
C LEU A 2 18.50 -1.86 -4.78
N SER A 3 17.74 -1.04 -5.51
CA SER A 3 17.62 0.40 -5.26
C SER A 3 16.27 0.71 -4.66
N GLU A 4 16.17 1.81 -3.90
CA GLU A 4 14.93 2.24 -3.23
C GLU A 4 13.73 2.21 -4.19
N ARG A 5 13.89 2.75 -5.39
CA ARG A 5 12.85 2.76 -6.41
C ARG A 5 12.34 1.37 -6.82
N ARG A 6 13.23 0.36 -6.89
CA ARG A 6 12.82 -1.03 -7.19
C ARG A 6 12.06 -1.64 -6.02
N ASP A 7 12.43 -1.28 -4.80
CA ASP A 7 11.77 -1.76 -3.59
C ASP A 7 10.37 -1.12 -3.44
N GLU A 8 10.21 0.17 -3.78
CA GLU A 8 8.91 0.85 -3.83
C GLU A 8 7.96 0.23 -4.87
N ASP A 9 8.45 -0.05 -6.08
CA ASP A 9 7.68 -0.71 -7.14
C ASP A 9 7.22 -2.11 -6.70
N ALA A 10 8.11 -2.86 -6.05
CA ALA A 10 7.81 -4.19 -5.52
C ALA A 10 6.75 -4.13 -4.40
N ALA A 11 6.87 -3.20 -3.45
CA ALA A 11 5.89 -3.00 -2.39
C ALA A 11 4.52 -2.60 -2.95
N THR A 12 4.48 -1.71 -3.95
CA THR A 12 3.24 -1.33 -4.64
C THR A 12 2.57 -2.54 -5.28
N ALA A 13 3.34 -3.37 -5.98
CA ALA A 13 2.84 -4.59 -6.62
C ALA A 13 2.30 -5.60 -5.59
N PHE A 14 3.00 -5.75 -4.47
CA PHE A 14 2.59 -6.62 -3.36
C PHE A 14 1.22 -6.21 -2.81
N PHE A 15 1.01 -4.94 -2.46
CA PHE A 15 -0.27 -4.47 -1.93
C PHE A 15 -1.42 -4.65 -2.95
N LYS A 16 -1.17 -4.37 -4.23
CA LYS A 16 -2.15 -4.60 -5.30
C LYS A 16 -2.57 -6.06 -5.36
N GLN A 17 -1.60 -6.98 -5.30
CA GLN A 17 -1.87 -8.42 -5.34
C GLN A 17 -2.61 -8.89 -4.09
N ALA A 18 -2.20 -8.43 -2.90
CA ALA A 18 -2.84 -8.77 -1.64
C ALA A 18 -4.32 -8.35 -1.61
N ILE A 19 -4.64 -7.15 -2.11
CA ILE A 19 -6.01 -6.65 -2.20
C ILE A 19 -6.83 -7.47 -3.20
N ASN A 20 -6.26 -7.81 -4.36
CA ASN A 20 -6.96 -8.63 -5.35
C ASN A 20 -7.30 -10.03 -4.81
N ASN A 21 -6.42 -10.61 -4.00
CA ASN A 21 -6.59 -11.98 -3.50
C ASN A 21 -7.48 -12.04 -2.25
N ASN A 22 -7.38 -11.06 -1.35
CA ASN A 22 -8.02 -11.10 -0.03
C ASN A 22 -9.12 -10.05 0.16
N GLY A 23 -9.31 -9.17 -0.82
CA GLY A 23 -10.14 -7.99 -0.65
C GLY A 23 -9.44 -6.89 0.15
N PHE A 24 -10.24 -5.91 0.55
CA PHE A 24 -9.78 -4.70 1.19
C PHE A 24 -9.55 -4.92 2.70
N PRO A 25 -8.36 -4.63 3.23
CA PRO A 25 -8.12 -4.77 4.67
C PRO A 25 -8.70 -3.59 5.45
N ASP A 26 -9.09 -3.85 6.70
CA ASP A 26 -9.46 -2.83 7.69
C ASP A 26 -8.21 -2.12 8.28
N LYS A 27 -7.10 -2.87 8.41
CA LYS A 27 -5.84 -2.40 9.03
C LYS A 27 -4.64 -3.06 8.36
N VAL A 28 -3.58 -2.30 8.11
CA VAL A 28 -2.32 -2.82 7.56
C VAL A 28 -1.21 -2.74 8.61
N VAL A 29 -0.62 -3.89 8.93
CA VAL A 29 0.58 -4.01 9.76
C VAL A 29 1.75 -4.39 8.85
N MET A 30 2.83 -3.62 8.92
CA MET A 30 4.02 -3.77 8.07
C MET A 30 5.23 -3.27 8.84
N ASP A 31 6.44 -3.60 8.36
CA ASP A 31 7.65 -3.00 8.90
C ASP A 31 7.73 -1.49 8.61
N LYS A 32 8.68 -0.79 9.25
CA LYS A 32 8.88 0.66 9.07
C LYS A 32 9.73 1.01 7.85
N SER A 33 9.86 0.11 6.86
CA SER A 33 10.70 0.39 5.69
C SER A 33 10.07 1.47 4.79
N GLY A 34 10.92 2.30 4.17
CA GLY A 34 10.49 3.36 3.26
C GLY A 34 9.71 2.82 2.05
N ALA A 35 10.16 1.70 1.48
CA ALA A 35 9.52 1.04 0.36
C ALA A 35 8.06 0.66 0.65
N ASN A 36 7.81 0.10 1.84
CA ASN A 36 6.47 -0.26 2.28
C ASN A 36 5.58 0.99 2.43
N TYR A 37 6.09 2.08 3.03
CA TYR A 37 5.37 3.35 3.10
C TYR A 37 5.00 3.90 1.71
N ALA A 38 5.97 3.93 0.79
CA ALA A 38 5.75 4.40 -0.58
C ALA A 38 4.73 3.52 -1.32
N GLY A 39 4.85 2.19 -1.18
CA GLY A 39 3.91 1.25 -1.78
C GLY A 39 2.47 1.44 -1.29
N LEU A 40 2.29 1.64 0.02
CA LEU A 40 0.97 1.91 0.60
C LEU A 40 0.40 3.25 0.13
N ALA A 41 1.23 4.29 0.06
CA ALA A 41 0.84 5.61 -0.44
C ALA A 41 0.41 5.57 -1.91
N ASN A 42 1.16 4.86 -2.76
CA ASN A 42 0.85 4.67 -4.18
C ASN A 42 -0.51 4.00 -4.39
N ILE A 43 -0.79 2.94 -3.63
CA ILE A 43 -2.09 2.26 -3.71
C ILE A 43 -3.22 3.15 -3.20
N ASN A 44 -3.05 3.85 -2.09
CA ASN A 44 -4.05 4.78 -1.60
C ASN A 44 -4.39 5.86 -2.65
N LEU A 45 -3.37 6.45 -3.30
CA LEU A 45 -3.57 7.41 -4.39
C LEU A 45 -4.30 6.78 -5.58
N SER A 46 -3.91 5.56 -5.98
CA SER A 46 -4.58 4.83 -7.08
C SER A 46 -6.05 4.54 -6.79
N LEU A 47 -6.40 4.20 -5.55
CA LEU A 47 -7.78 3.91 -5.16
C LEU A 47 -8.65 5.18 -5.10
N LYS A 48 -8.10 6.29 -4.57
CA LYS A 48 -8.80 7.59 -4.56
C LYS A 48 -9.07 8.09 -5.97
N THR A 49 -8.06 8.09 -6.83
CA THR A 49 -8.19 8.54 -8.23
C THR A 49 -9.19 7.71 -9.04
N ARG A 50 -9.41 6.45 -8.66
CA ARG A 50 -10.40 5.56 -9.28
C ARG A 50 -11.78 5.60 -8.61
N GLY A 51 -11.97 6.41 -7.57
CA GLY A 51 -13.20 6.46 -6.78
C GLY A 51 -13.54 5.14 -6.08
N LYS A 52 -12.53 4.29 -5.84
CA LYS A 52 -12.70 2.97 -5.23
C LYS A 52 -12.72 3.01 -3.69
N ARG A 53 -12.27 4.12 -3.10
CA ARG A 53 -12.30 4.39 -1.66
C ARG A 53 -12.41 5.88 -1.38
N SER A 54 -13.09 6.22 -0.28
CA SER A 54 -13.13 7.57 0.28
C SER A 54 -11.89 7.88 1.14
N ASP A 55 -11.68 9.16 1.48
CA ASP A 55 -10.56 9.60 2.31
C ASP A 55 -10.53 8.96 3.71
N SER A 56 -11.69 8.58 4.24
CA SER A 56 -11.82 7.87 5.52
C SER A 56 -11.54 6.37 5.44
N GLU A 57 -11.47 5.81 4.23
CA GLU A 57 -11.29 4.37 4.02
C GLU A 57 -9.87 4.03 3.57
N VAL A 58 -8.97 5.00 3.44
CA VAL A 58 -7.58 4.73 3.03
C VAL A 58 -6.89 3.75 3.97
N MET A 59 -6.02 2.90 3.42
CA MET A 59 -5.24 2.00 4.27
C MET A 59 -4.31 2.83 5.16
N ILE A 60 -4.41 2.61 6.46
CA ILE A 60 -3.62 3.30 7.47
C ILE A 60 -2.57 2.32 8.01
N PHE A 61 -1.35 2.83 8.13
CA PHE A 61 -0.28 2.13 8.81
C PHE A 61 -0.56 2.05 10.31
N SER A 62 -0.57 0.84 10.86
CA SER A 62 -0.47 0.67 12.30
C SER A 62 0.92 0.21 12.69
N ARG A 63 1.55 0.97 13.58
CA ARG A 63 2.73 0.48 14.29
C ARG A 63 2.35 -0.75 15.13
N GLN A 64 3.19 -1.77 15.07
CA GLN A 64 3.51 -2.59 16.24
C GLN A 64 4.62 -1.87 17.01
#